data_AF-A0A7Y6AGK8-F1
#
_entry.id   AF-A0A7Y6AGK8-F1
#
_cell.length_a   1.000
_cell.length_b   1.000
_cell.length_c   1.000
_cell.angle_alpha   90.00
_cell.angle_beta   90.00
_cell.angle_gamma   90.00
#
_symmetry.space_group_name_H-M   'P 1'
#
loop_
_entity.id
_entity.type
_entity.pdbx_description
1 polymer ?
#
loop_
_entity_poly.entity_id
_entity_poly.type
_entity_poly.pdbx_seq_one_letter_code
_entity_poly.pdbx_strand_id
1 'polypeptide(L)'
;MTGNDFFSDAFVRAAAPLGAWVGEQLDTFNAYMPMGEWNVNLLDRKYRQSGRELTVSVLGSYALEDQTWLWGWANQSPSWKDSGVTAAAEAIRAIGERDGIPEFTT
;
A
#
# COMPACT_ATOMS: atom_id res chain seq x y z
N MET A 1 29.77 -3.84 -0.61
CA MET A 1 28.67 -4.64 -0.05
C MET A 1 27.62 -4.74 -1.13
N THR A 2 27.53 -5.89 -1.80
CA THR A 2 26.59 -6.18 -2.88
C THR A 2 25.93 -7.51 -2.55
N GLY A 3 24.93 -7.44 -1.67
CA GLY A 3 24.15 -8.56 -1.19
C GLY A 3 22.87 -7.97 -0.61
N ASN A 4 21.73 -8.48 -1.04
CA ASN A 4 20.42 -8.02 -0.62
C ASN A 4 20.13 -8.54 0.81
N ASP A 5 20.84 -8.00 1.81
CA ASP A 5 20.87 -8.53 3.19
C ASP A 5 19.60 -8.22 4.03
N PHE A 6 18.57 -7.63 3.43
CA PHE A 6 17.34 -7.23 4.15
C PHE A 6 16.36 -8.39 4.38
N PHE A 7 16.35 -9.40 3.50
CA PHE A 7 15.40 -10.50 3.57
C PHE A 7 16.09 -11.84 3.39
N SER A 8 15.64 -12.87 4.11
CA SER A 8 16.22 -14.22 3.99
C SER A 8 15.96 -14.86 2.62
N ASP A 9 16.88 -15.70 2.15
CA ASP A 9 16.71 -16.47 0.91
C ASP A 9 15.41 -17.31 0.88
N ALA A 10 14.98 -17.80 2.05
CA ALA A 10 13.74 -18.55 2.17
C ALA A 10 12.52 -17.65 1.89
N PHE A 11 12.50 -16.45 2.45
CA PHE A 11 11.46 -15.45 2.19
C PHE A 11 11.45 -15.04 0.71
N VAL A 12 12.63 -14.78 0.13
CA VAL A 12 12.75 -14.43 -1.30
C VAL A 12 12.20 -15.54 -2.19
N ARG A 13 12.56 -16.81 -1.95
CA ARG A 13 12.03 -17.95 -2.74
C ARG A 13 10.52 -18.12 -2.60
N ALA A 14 9.98 -17.91 -1.39
CA ALA A 14 8.55 -18.00 -1.15
C ALA A 14 7.77 -16.86 -1.84
N ALA A 15 8.34 -15.66 -1.85
CA ALA A 15 7.70 -14.48 -2.43
C ALA A 15 7.93 -14.34 -3.95
N ALA A 16 9.03 -14.86 -4.51
CA ALA A 16 9.42 -14.61 -5.91
C ALA A 16 8.34 -14.93 -6.96
N PRO A 17 7.61 -16.08 -6.90
CA PRO A 17 6.54 -16.34 -7.85
C PRO A 17 5.39 -15.32 -7.76
N LEU A 18 5.03 -14.90 -6.54
CA LEU A 18 4.03 -13.85 -6.31
C LEU A 18 4.56 -12.49 -6.74
N GLY A 19 5.86 -12.24 -6.56
CA GLY A 19 6.53 -11.03 -7.02
C GLY A 19 6.47 -10.88 -8.55
N ALA A 20 6.68 -11.97 -9.29
CA ALA A 20 6.55 -11.96 -10.75
C ALA A 20 5.12 -11.63 -11.21
N TRP A 21 4.11 -12.21 -10.55
CA TRP A 21 2.71 -11.87 -10.80
C TRP A 21 2.45 -10.39 -10.52
N VAL A 22 2.84 -9.91 -9.34
CA VAL A 22 2.63 -8.51 -8.92
C VAL A 22 3.31 -7.54 -9.89
N GLY A 23 4.50 -7.89 -10.38
CA GLY A 23 5.19 -7.14 -11.44
C GLY A 23 4.34 -6.99 -12.69
N GLU A 24 3.83 -8.09 -13.26
CA GLU A 24 2.95 -8.06 -14.44
C GLU A 24 1.67 -7.24 -14.21
N GLN A 25 1.08 -7.34 -13.02
CA GLN A 25 -0.10 -6.54 -12.66
C GLN A 25 0.21 -5.04 -12.59
N LEU A 26 1.35 -4.66 -12.02
CA LEU A 26 1.82 -3.29 -11.96
C LEU A 26 2.09 -2.73 -13.35
N ASP A 27 2.75 -3.49 -14.22
CA ASP A 27 3.03 -3.07 -15.59
C ASP A 27 1.74 -2.91 -16.41
N THR A 28 0.81 -3.86 -16.28
CA THR A 28 -0.52 -3.76 -16.89
C THR A 28 -1.29 -2.53 -16.38
N PHE A 29 -1.26 -2.30 -15.06
CA PHE A 29 -1.90 -1.14 -14.45
C PHE A 29 -1.28 0.17 -14.93
N ASN A 30 0.04 0.27 -15.01
CA ASN A 30 0.76 1.46 -15.47
C ASN A 30 0.52 1.73 -16.97
N ALA A 31 0.44 0.69 -17.80
CA ALA A 31 0.04 0.83 -19.20
C ALA A 31 -1.42 1.31 -19.33
N TYR A 32 -2.29 0.89 -18.40
CA TYR A 32 -3.65 1.39 -18.30
C TYR A 32 -3.71 2.81 -17.68
N MET A 33 -2.79 3.25 -16.83
CA MET A 33 -2.84 4.55 -16.16
C MET A 33 -1.79 5.51 -16.72
N PRO A 34 -2.05 6.19 -17.86
CA PRO A 34 -1.06 7.03 -18.52
C PRO A 34 -0.64 8.19 -17.63
N MET A 35 0.67 8.46 -17.57
CA MET A 35 1.21 9.59 -16.80
C MET A 35 0.60 10.92 -17.26
N GLY A 36 0.37 11.81 -16.30
CA GLY A 36 -0.25 13.11 -16.56
C GLY A 36 -0.67 13.79 -15.26
N GLU A 37 -1.43 14.87 -15.39
CA GLU A 37 -2.03 15.53 -14.24
C GLU A 37 -2.90 14.54 -13.46
N TRP A 38 -2.72 14.54 -12.14
CA TRP A 38 -3.46 13.68 -11.23
C TRP A 38 -3.93 14.47 -10.02
N ASN A 39 -5.03 14.02 -9.43
CA ASN A 39 -5.51 14.48 -8.13
C ASN A 39 -6.11 13.30 -7.36
N VAL A 40 -6.11 13.43 -6.04
CA VAL A 40 -6.75 12.46 -5.15
C VAL A 40 -7.64 13.21 -4.15
N ASN A 41 -8.89 12.79 -4.06
CA ASN A 41 -9.76 13.15 -2.95
C ASN A 41 -9.89 11.92 -2.04
N LEU A 42 -9.16 11.95 -0.92
CA LEU A 42 -9.16 10.84 0.04
C LEU A 42 -10.49 10.72 0.80
N LEU A 43 -11.22 11.82 1.00
CA LEU A 43 -12.54 11.79 1.64
C LEU A 43 -13.55 11.01 0.79
N ASP A 44 -13.52 11.22 -0.52
CA ASP A 44 -14.38 10.50 -1.47
C ASP A 44 -13.76 9.19 -1.97
N ARG A 45 -12.52 8.88 -1.57
CA ARG A 45 -11.71 7.76 -2.06
C ARG A 45 -11.57 7.73 -3.59
N LYS A 46 -11.46 8.91 -4.21
CA LYS A 46 -11.38 9.07 -5.66
C LYS A 46 -9.99 9.51 -6.08
N TYR A 47 -9.34 8.68 -6.87
CA TYR A 47 -8.11 9.02 -7.58
C TYR A 47 -8.44 9.32 -9.04
N ARG A 48 -7.92 10.41 -9.57
CA ARG A 48 -8.09 10.79 -10.97
C ARG A 48 -6.76 11.05 -11.62
N GLN A 49 -6.55 10.49 -12.80
CA GLN A 49 -5.35 10.72 -13.60
C GLN A 49 -5.69 10.55 -15.08
N SER A 50 -5.31 11.52 -15.90
CA SER A 50 -5.39 11.43 -17.37
C SER A 50 -6.77 10.95 -17.89
N GLY A 51 -7.84 11.53 -17.33
CA GLY A 51 -9.23 11.21 -17.71
C GLY A 51 -9.81 9.91 -17.12
N ARG A 52 -9.07 9.22 -16.25
CA ARG A 52 -9.51 7.99 -15.57
C ARG A 52 -9.81 8.28 -14.11
N GLU A 53 -10.81 7.60 -13.56
CA GLU A 53 -11.18 7.66 -12.14
C GLU A 53 -11.12 6.26 -11.54
N LEU A 54 -10.48 6.12 -10.37
CA LEU A 54 -10.36 4.90 -9.60
C LEU A 54 -10.85 5.13 -8.18
N THR A 55 -11.43 4.10 -7.57
CA THR A 55 -11.62 4.06 -6.12
C THR A 55 -10.34 3.58 -5.46
N VAL A 56 -9.90 4.29 -4.42
CA VAL A 56 -8.63 3.99 -3.74
C VAL A 56 -8.82 3.79 -2.23
N SER A 57 -7.90 3.05 -1.64
CA SER A 57 -7.71 2.96 -0.19
C SER A 57 -6.24 3.22 0.10
N VAL A 58 -5.96 3.81 1.26
CA VAL A 58 -4.61 4.15 1.70
C VAL A 58 -4.15 3.15 2.74
N LEU A 59 -2.99 2.56 2.51
CA LEU A 59 -2.37 1.63 3.45
C LEU A 59 -1.71 2.34 4.62
N GLY A 60 -1.17 3.53 4.40
CA GLY A 60 -0.47 4.32 5.41
C GLY A 60 0.25 5.51 4.79
N SER A 61 1.05 6.17 5.59
CA SER A 61 1.89 7.30 5.19
C SER A 61 3.35 7.00 5.52
N TYR A 62 4.22 7.29 4.55
CA TYR A 62 5.67 7.24 4.74
C TYR A 62 6.20 8.66 4.94
N ALA A 63 6.95 8.87 6.02
CA ALA A 63 7.64 10.13 6.26
C ALA A 63 9.10 9.98 5.82
N LEU A 64 9.51 10.82 4.85
CA LEU A 64 10.83 10.74 4.21
C LEU A 64 11.96 11.21 5.14
N GLU A 65 11.70 12.18 6.01
CA GLU A 65 12.70 12.82 6.87
C GLU A 65 13.26 11.87 7.93
N ASP A 66 12.37 11.09 8.55
CA ASP A 66 12.66 10.12 9.61
C ASP A 66 12.63 8.67 9.09
N GLN A 67 12.28 8.46 7.82
CA GLN A 67 12.16 7.16 7.16
C GLN A 67 11.19 6.22 7.87
N THR A 68 10.15 6.78 8.50
CA THR A 68 9.17 6.00 9.25
C THR A 68 7.93 5.69 8.42
N TRP A 69 7.30 4.55 8.74
CA TRP A 69 6.01 4.17 8.20
C TRP A 69 4.96 4.24 9.30
N LEU A 70 3.85 4.92 9.01
CA LEU A 70 2.66 4.92 9.86
C LEU A 70 1.51 4.26 9.10
N TRP A 71 1.04 3.13 9.64
CA TRP A 71 -0.12 2.44 9.09
C TRP A 71 -1.39 3.30 9.14
N GLY A 72 -2.25 3.13 8.14
CA GLY A 72 -3.51 3.87 8.03
C GLY A 72 -4.41 3.68 9.25
N TRP A 73 -4.49 2.45 9.79
CA TRP A 73 -5.25 2.18 11.01
C TRP A 73 -4.70 2.84 12.27
N ALA A 74 -3.42 3.24 12.25
CA ALA A 74 -2.76 3.94 13.34
C ALA A 74 -2.78 5.48 13.13
N ASN A 75 -3.18 5.95 11.95
CA ASN A 75 -3.25 7.38 11.66
C ASN A 75 -4.47 8.01 12.31
N GLN A 76 -4.25 8.92 13.27
CA GLN A 76 -5.31 9.59 14.03
C GLN A 76 -5.82 10.88 13.38
N SER A 77 -5.39 11.20 12.16
CA SER A 77 -5.91 12.36 11.44
C SER A 77 -7.43 12.26 11.25
N PRO A 78 -8.21 13.29 11.62
CA PRO A 78 -9.67 13.28 11.46
C PRO A 78 -10.12 12.99 10.02
N SER A 79 -9.37 13.49 9.02
CA SER A 79 -9.70 13.30 7.60
C SER A 79 -9.57 11.84 7.12
N TRP A 80 -8.89 10.98 7.87
CA TRP A 80 -8.70 9.57 7.52
C TRP A 80 -9.66 8.68 8.30
N LYS A 81 -9.86 8.98 9.57
CA LYS A 81 -10.72 8.21 10.47
C LYS A 81 -12.17 8.14 10.00
N ASP A 82 -12.70 9.24 9.46
CA ASP A 82 -14.12 9.35 9.11
C ASP A 82 -14.43 9.04 7.62
N SER A 83 -13.40 8.83 6.78
CA SER A 83 -13.58 8.67 5.32
C SER A 83 -13.60 7.21 4.84
N GLY A 84 -13.30 6.24 5.71
CA GLY A 84 -13.16 4.83 5.33
C GLY A 84 -12.04 4.59 4.29
N VAL A 85 -11.15 5.58 4.11
CA VAL A 85 -10.01 5.50 3.19
C VAL A 85 -9.00 4.44 3.65
N THR A 86 -9.00 4.08 4.93
CA THR A 86 -8.10 3.10 5.56
C THR A 86 -8.61 1.66 5.52
N ALA A 87 -9.74 1.37 4.86
CA ALA A 87 -10.36 0.05 4.90
C ALA A 87 -9.43 -1.10 4.44
N ALA A 88 -8.59 -0.88 3.43
CA ALA A 88 -7.61 -1.89 3.01
C ALA A 88 -6.52 -2.11 4.07
N ALA A 89 -6.11 -1.06 4.77
CA ALA A 89 -5.18 -1.16 5.88
C ALA A 89 -5.82 -1.99 7.02
N GLU A 90 -7.06 -1.69 7.40
CA GLU A 90 -7.79 -2.46 8.42
C GLU A 90 -7.94 -3.94 8.07
N ALA A 91 -8.17 -4.25 6.79
CA ALA A 91 -8.22 -5.64 6.31
C ALA A 91 -6.87 -6.36 6.47
N ILE A 92 -5.75 -5.68 6.20
CA ILE A 92 -4.40 -6.22 6.44
C ILE A 92 -4.19 -6.46 7.93
N ARG A 93 -4.60 -5.52 8.78
CA ARG A 93 -4.51 -5.69 10.23
C ARG A 93 -5.29 -6.89 10.74
N ALA A 94 -6.52 -7.08 10.25
CA ALA A 94 -7.33 -8.24 10.61
C ALA A 94 -6.65 -9.58 10.23
N ILE A 95 -5.95 -9.62 9.09
CA ILE A 95 -5.12 -10.78 8.71
C ILE A 95 -3.98 -10.96 9.70
N GLY A 96 -3.28 -9.87 10.06
CA GLY A 96 -2.20 -9.91 11.05
C GLY A 96 -2.65 -10.41 12.42
N GLU A 97 -3.83 -9.97 12.89
CA GLU A 97 -4.42 -10.42 14.16
C GLU A 97 -4.81 -11.90 14.09
N ARG A 98 -5.40 -12.36 12.98
CA ARG A 98 -5.80 -13.76 12.77
C ARG A 98 -4.59 -14.70 12.72
N ASP A 99 -3.53 -14.29 12.02
CA ASP A 99 -2.39 -15.16 11.69
C ASP A 99 -1.18 -14.94 12.61
N GLY A 100 -1.27 -13.98 13.54
CA GLY A 100 -0.20 -13.66 14.48
C GLY A 100 1.02 -13.01 13.82
N ILE A 101 0.81 -12.14 12.83
CA ILE A 101 1.88 -11.44 12.08
C ILE A 101 2.09 -10.05 12.72
N PRO A 102 3.19 -9.83 13.49
CA PRO A 102 3.39 -8.58 14.22
C PRO A 102 3.47 -7.36 13.30
N GLU A 103 4.12 -7.47 12.15
CA GLU A 103 4.32 -6.37 11.19
C GLU A 103 3.01 -5.78 10.65
N PHE A 104 1.90 -6.53 10.74
CA PHE A 104 0.56 -6.09 10.35
C PHE A 104 -0.32 -5.67 11.52
N THR A 105 0.19 -5.66 12.76
CA THR A 105 -0.60 -5.33 13.96
C THR A 105 0.04 -4.29 14.87
N THR A 106 1.35 -4.08 14.75
CA THR A 106 2.14 -3.10 15.52
C THR A 106 2.19 -1.73 14.86
#